data_AF-A0A704QY68-F1
#
_entry.id   AF-A0A704QY68-F1
#
_cell.length_a   1.000
_cell.length_b   1.000
_cell.length_c   1.000
_cell.angle_alpha   90.00
_cell.angle_beta   90.00
_cell.angle_gamma   90.00
#
_symmetry.space_group_name_H-M   'P 1'
#
loop_
_entity.id
_entity.type
_entity.pdbx_description
1 polymer ?
#
loop_
_entity_poly.entity_id
_entity_poly.type
_entity_poly.pdbx_seq_one_letter_code
_entity_poly.pdbx_strand_id
1 'polypeptide(L)'
;MKERGITDGLTMNQLAERNAEYVMTIAELEEKCAAMTAKLSMINDLMEAAEQANKLAHEATEKLVQERNALASLDADKQELKIAELINKFYERYPLASFNKDTDRAEALGYFLAGAELQCFGEFIKYEELFGDE
;
A
#
# COMPACT_ATOMS: atom_id res chain seq x y z
N MET A 1 -87.07 23.08 -2.93
CA MET A 1 -85.64 22.77 -2.76
C MET A 1 -85.08 23.82 -1.81
N LYS A 2 -84.82 23.48 -0.55
CA LYS A 2 -84.15 24.38 0.40
C LYS A 2 -82.65 24.22 0.16
N GLU A 3 -82.00 25.31 -0.23
CA GLU A 3 -80.56 25.37 -0.43
C GLU A 3 -79.85 24.85 0.82
N ARG A 4 -79.10 23.74 0.67
CA ARG A 4 -78.09 23.34 1.66
C ARG A 4 -76.87 24.24 1.45
N GLY A 5 -77.01 25.49 1.86
CA GLY A 5 -75.92 26.47 1.94
C GLY A 5 -75.56 26.70 3.40
N ILE A 6 -75.04 25.67 4.07
CA ILE A 6 -74.44 25.85 5.40
C ILE A 6 -73.03 25.26 5.32
N THR A 7 -72.08 26.06 4.85
CA THR A 7 -70.77 26.01 5.45
C THR A 7 -70.92 26.70 6.80
N ASP A 8 -70.94 25.96 7.90
CA ASP A 8 -70.77 26.57 9.23
C ASP A 8 -69.35 27.14 9.24
N GLY A 9 -69.23 28.39 8.81
CA GLY A 9 -67.98 29.11 8.76
C GLY A 9 -67.42 29.23 10.17
N LEU A 10 -66.14 28.93 10.33
CA LEU A 10 -65.43 29.20 11.57
C LEU A 10 -65.58 30.68 11.92
N THR A 11 -65.80 30.97 13.19
CA THR A 11 -65.73 32.35 13.68
C THR A 11 -64.31 32.89 13.46
N MET A 12 -64.16 34.22 13.29
CA MET A 12 -62.85 34.85 13.06
C MET A 12 -61.80 34.48 14.12
N ASN A 13 -62.22 34.27 15.38
CA ASN A 13 -61.31 33.87 16.45
C ASN A 13 -60.79 32.44 16.27
N GLN A 14 -61.64 31.49 15.87
CA GLN A 14 -61.21 30.10 15.63
C GLN A 14 -60.28 29.99 14.41
N LEU A 15 -60.48 30.85 13.41
CA LEU A 15 -59.54 30.97 12.28
C LEU A 15 -58.20 31.53 12.72
N ALA A 16 -58.19 32.56 13.58
CA ALA A 16 -56.96 33.13 14.12
C ALA A 16 -56.14 32.10 14.92
N GLU A 17 -56.81 31.29 15.76
CA GLU A 17 -56.17 30.20 16.52
C GLU A 17 -55.56 29.14 15.60
N ARG A 18 -56.31 28.62 14.63
CA ARG A 18 -55.78 27.65 13.65
C ARG A 18 -54.63 28.22 12.83
N ASN A 19 -54.71 29.49 12.43
CA ASN A 19 -53.63 30.13 11.69
C ASN A 19 -52.35 30.24 12.53
N ALA A 20 -52.47 30.52 13.84
CA ALA A 20 -51.34 30.53 14.75
C ALA A 20 -50.68 29.14 14.86
N GLU A 21 -51.47 28.07 14.98
CA GLU A 21 -50.97 26.69 14.99
C GLU A 21 -50.27 26.30 13.67
N TYR A 22 -50.84 26.69 12.52
CA TYR A 22 -50.22 26.45 11.22
C TYR A 22 -48.90 27.20 11.06
N VAL A 23 -48.83 28.46 11.48
CA VAL A 23 -47.60 29.24 11.44
C VAL A 23 -46.51 28.57 12.29
N MET A 24 -46.86 28.09 13.49
CA MET A 24 -45.92 27.37 14.34
C MET A 24 -45.43 26.07 13.69
N THR A 25 -46.35 25.28 13.10
CA THR A 25 -46.01 24.04 12.40
C THR A 25 -45.11 24.28 11.17
N ILE A 26 -45.38 25.35 10.42
CA ILE A 26 -44.56 25.75 9.26
C ILE A 26 -43.15 26.09 9.72
N ALA A 27 -42.98 26.88 10.79
CA ALA A 27 -41.67 27.22 11.32
C ALA A 27 -40.86 25.98 11.74
N GLU A 28 -41.49 25.02 12.42
CA GLU A 28 -40.84 23.75 12.78
C GLU A 28 -40.42 22.91 11.55
N LEU A 29 -41.26 22.90 10.50
CA LEU A 29 -40.95 22.19 9.26
C LEU A 29 -39.82 22.85 8.49
N GLU A 30 -39.79 24.19 8.45
CA GLU A 30 -38.70 24.96 7.83
C GLU A 30 -37.36 24.68 8.52
N GLU A 31 -37.34 24.62 9.85
CA GLU A 31 -36.15 24.26 10.63
C GLU A 31 -35.68 22.83 10.30
N LYS A 32 -36.60 21.86 10.25
CA LYS A 32 -36.28 20.47 9.88
C LYS A 32 -35.74 20.36 8.45
N CYS A 33 -36.29 21.12 7.50
CA CYS A 33 -35.81 21.18 6.12
C CYS A 33 -34.40 21.78 6.06
N ALA A 34 -34.12 22.86 6.78
CA ALA A 34 -32.78 23.45 6.86
C ALA A 34 -31.76 22.45 7.43
N ALA A 35 -32.12 21.76 8.52
CA ALA A 35 -31.27 20.73 9.11
C ALA A 35 -31.02 19.55 8.17
N MET A 36 -32.03 19.15 7.38
CA MET A 36 -31.89 18.08 6.40
C MET A 36 -30.97 18.47 5.23
N THR A 37 -31.11 19.69 4.71
CA THR A 37 -30.23 20.22 3.67
C THR A 37 -28.78 20.27 4.13
N ALA A 38 -28.54 20.72 5.37
CA ALA A 38 -27.20 20.70 5.96
C ALA A 38 -26.63 19.27 6.04
N LYS A 39 -27.43 18.30 6.50
CA LYS A 39 -27.01 16.89 6.56
C LYS A 39 -26.70 16.30 5.19
N LEU A 40 -27.48 16.62 4.16
CA LEU A 40 -27.23 16.17 2.79
C LEU A 40 -25.90 16.72 2.25
N SER A 41 -25.61 18.00 2.50
CA SER A 41 -24.31 18.60 2.14
C SER A 41 -23.15 17.85 2.80
N MET A 42 -23.24 17.58 4.11
CA MET A 42 -22.20 16.86 4.83
C MET A 42 -22.00 15.43 4.31
N ILE A 43 -23.09 14.74 3.92
CA ILE A 43 -23.00 13.40 3.34
C ILE A 43 -22.25 13.43 2.01
N ASN A 44 -22.47 14.46 1.19
CA ASN A 44 -21.76 14.60 -0.07
C ASN A 44 -20.24 14.80 0.17
N ASP A 45 -19.88 15.68 1.09
CA ASP A 45 -18.47 15.93 1.43
C ASP A 45 -17.79 14.66 1.98
N LEU A 46 -18.50 13.90 2.83
CA LEU A 46 -18.00 12.62 3.36
C LEU A 46 -17.83 11.56 2.27
N MET A 47 -18.72 11.52 1.29
CA MET A 47 -18.63 10.60 0.16
C MET A 47 -17.40 10.92 -0.70
N GLU A 48 -17.16 12.18 -1.01
CA GLU A 48 -15.97 12.62 -1.76
C GLU A 48 -14.66 12.29 -0.99
N ALA A 49 -14.65 12.52 0.33
CA ALA A 49 -13.50 12.18 1.16
C ALA A 49 -13.24 10.66 1.20
N ALA A 50 -14.30 9.84 1.25
CA ALA A 50 -14.19 8.39 1.22
C ALA A 50 -13.62 7.88 -0.11
N GLU A 51 -14.04 8.45 -1.23
CA GLU A 51 -13.54 8.10 -2.56
C GLU A 51 -12.05 8.44 -2.72
N GLN A 52 -11.64 9.62 -2.25
CA GLN A 52 -10.22 10.02 -2.24
C GLN A 52 -9.38 9.10 -1.35
N ALA A 53 -9.87 8.77 -0.16
CA ALA A 53 -9.17 7.85 0.74
C ALA A 53 -9.00 6.46 0.11
N ASN A 54 -10.02 5.97 -0.58
CA ASN A 54 -9.96 4.69 -1.29
C ASN A 54 -8.93 4.70 -2.42
N LYS A 55 -8.87 5.80 -3.19
CA LYS A 55 -7.85 5.97 -4.24
C LYS A 55 -6.43 5.95 -3.67
N LEU A 56 -6.16 6.73 -2.62
CA LEU A 56 -4.85 6.77 -1.97
C LEU A 56 -4.45 5.40 -1.39
N ALA A 57 -5.40 4.68 -0.79
CA ALA A 57 -5.17 3.33 -0.28
C ALA A 57 -4.81 2.35 -1.40
N HIS A 58 -5.47 2.46 -2.56
CA HIS A 58 -5.15 1.65 -3.72
C HIS A 58 -3.75 1.95 -4.26
N GLU A 59 -3.42 3.23 -4.48
CA GLU A 59 -2.10 3.66 -4.96
C GLU A 59 -0.96 3.22 -4.02
N ALA A 60 -1.16 3.34 -2.70
CA ALA A 60 -0.20 2.87 -1.70
C ALA A 60 -0.01 1.34 -1.77
N THR A 61 -1.09 0.59 -1.95
CA THR A 61 -1.05 -0.86 -2.07
C THR A 61 -0.31 -1.29 -3.34
N GLU A 62 -0.58 -0.66 -4.48
CA GLU A 62 0.12 -0.93 -5.74
C GLU A 62 1.61 -0.67 -5.61
N LYS A 63 2.00 0.45 -4.98
CA LYS A 63 3.41 0.78 -4.75
C LYS A 63 4.12 -0.26 -3.89
N LEU A 64 3.50 -0.70 -2.79
CA LEU A 64 4.06 -1.76 -1.94
C LEU A 64 4.20 -3.10 -2.69
N VAL A 65 3.24 -3.44 -3.56
CA VAL A 65 3.32 -4.63 -4.40
C VAL A 65 4.50 -4.54 -5.37
N GLN A 66 4.71 -3.38 -5.99
CA GLN A 66 5.86 -3.13 -6.87
C GLN A 66 7.19 -3.25 -6.13
N GLU A 67 7.32 -2.61 -4.96
CA GLU A 67 8.52 -2.69 -4.11
C GLU A 67 8.80 -4.13 -3.66
N ARG A 68 7.76 -4.87 -3.24
CA ARG A 68 7.89 -6.29 -2.88
C ARG A 68 8.36 -7.13 -4.07
N ASN A 69 7.81 -6.90 -5.26
CA ASN A 69 8.24 -7.61 -6.47
C ASN A 69 9.70 -7.28 -6.81
N ALA A 70 10.11 -6.01 -6.69
CA ALA A 70 11.50 -5.61 -6.92
C ALA A 70 12.47 -6.29 -5.93
N LEU A 71 12.10 -6.36 -4.65
CA LEU A 71 12.88 -7.09 -3.63
C LEU A 71 12.98 -8.59 -3.95
N ALA A 72 11.87 -9.22 -4.34
CA ALA A 72 11.88 -10.63 -4.71
C ALA A 72 12.77 -10.92 -5.92
N SER A 73 12.85 -10.01 -6.90
CA SER A 73 13.79 -10.12 -8.01
C SER A 73 15.24 -10.01 -7.56
N LEU A 74 15.56 -9.07 -6.66
CA LEU A 74 16.92 -8.93 -6.10
C LEU A 74 17.35 -10.19 -5.32
N ASP A 75 16.42 -10.81 -4.58
CA ASP A 75 16.69 -12.06 -3.87
C ASP A 75 16.88 -13.24 -4.84
N ALA A 76 16.16 -13.28 -5.95
CA ALA A 76 16.29 -14.31 -6.98
C ALA A 76 17.63 -14.24 -7.74
N ASP A 77 18.16 -13.02 -7.94
CA ASP A 77 19.43 -12.77 -8.63
C ASP A 77 20.65 -12.82 -7.69
N LYS A 78 20.44 -13.10 -6.40
CA LYS A 78 21.52 -13.19 -5.43
C LYS A 78 22.42 -14.39 -5.75
N GLN A 79 23.64 -14.11 -6.20
CA GLN A 79 24.65 -15.15 -6.41
C GLN A 79 24.92 -15.88 -5.09
N GLU A 80 24.79 -17.20 -5.09
CA GLU A 80 25.02 -18.05 -3.93
C GLU A 80 26.23 -18.96 -4.18
N LEU A 81 27.14 -19.03 -3.19
CA LEU A 81 28.22 -20.00 -3.19
C LEU A 81 27.68 -21.37 -2.79
N LYS A 82 27.62 -22.27 -3.76
CA LYS A 82 27.32 -23.68 -3.50
C LYS A 82 28.56 -24.40 -2.96
N ILE A 83 28.85 -24.19 -1.67
CA ILE A 83 30.06 -24.69 -1.00
C ILE A 83 30.26 -26.20 -1.19
N ALA A 84 29.18 -27.00 -1.14
CA ALA A 84 29.28 -28.44 -1.35
C ALA A 84 29.77 -28.81 -2.77
N GLU A 85 29.25 -28.14 -3.81
CA GLU A 85 29.72 -28.35 -5.19
C GLU A 85 31.18 -27.91 -5.36
N LEU A 86 31.56 -26.80 -4.73
CA LEU A 86 32.93 -26.30 -4.74
C LEU A 86 33.89 -27.28 -4.06
N ILE A 87 33.52 -27.85 -2.92
CA ILE A 87 34.31 -28.89 -2.24
C ILE A 87 34.46 -30.14 -3.12
N ASN A 88 33.39 -30.57 -3.78
CA ASN A 88 33.46 -31.70 -4.72
C ASN A 88 34.45 -31.42 -5.86
N LYS A 89 34.35 -30.25 -6.50
CA LYS A 89 35.29 -29.81 -7.55
C LYS A 89 36.73 -29.72 -7.06
N PHE A 90 36.94 -29.24 -5.83
CA PHE A 90 38.26 -29.20 -5.23
C PHE A 90 38.88 -30.60 -5.15
N TYR A 91 38.12 -31.59 -4.67
CA TYR A 91 38.62 -32.97 -4.56
C TYR A 91 38.71 -33.73 -5.88
N GLU A 92 37.93 -33.37 -6.89
CA GLU A 92 38.13 -33.85 -8.26
C GLU A 92 39.47 -33.36 -8.83
N ARG A 93 39.83 -32.11 -8.54
CA ARG A 93 41.08 -31.49 -9.02
C ARG A 93 42.30 -31.88 -8.19
N TYR A 94 42.12 -32.04 -6.88
CA TYR A 94 43.14 -32.38 -5.91
C TYR A 94 42.68 -33.58 -5.07
N PRO A 95 42.88 -34.82 -5.56
CA PRO A 95 42.49 -36.02 -4.84
C PRO A 95 43.09 -36.08 -3.43
N LEU A 96 42.41 -36.75 -2.49
CA LEU A 96 42.89 -36.87 -1.10
C LEU A 96 44.32 -37.44 -1.01
N ALA A 97 44.66 -38.38 -1.87
CA ALA A 97 45.99 -39.00 -1.93
C ALA A 97 47.10 -38.02 -2.39
N SER A 98 46.75 -36.85 -2.91
CA SER A 98 47.70 -35.82 -3.32
C SER A 98 48.24 -34.98 -2.16
N PHE A 99 47.67 -35.12 -0.95
CA PHE A 99 48.09 -34.37 0.23
C PHE A 99 48.89 -35.24 1.20
N ASN A 100 50.00 -34.71 1.71
CA ASN A 100 50.84 -35.41 2.68
C ASN A 100 50.30 -35.32 4.11
N LYS A 101 49.55 -34.24 4.42
CA LYS A 101 48.97 -33.95 5.73
C LYS A 101 47.63 -33.26 5.58
N ASP A 102 46.76 -33.49 6.57
CA ASP A 102 45.43 -32.88 6.62
C ASP A 102 45.46 -31.35 6.76
N THR A 103 46.51 -30.80 7.36
CA THR A 103 46.73 -29.35 7.47
C THR A 103 46.86 -28.69 6.09
N ASP A 104 47.69 -29.28 5.24
CA ASP A 104 48.00 -28.76 3.91
C ASP A 104 46.75 -28.84 3.01
N ARG A 105 45.96 -29.92 3.17
CA ARG A 105 44.65 -30.08 2.53
C ARG A 105 43.68 -28.98 2.96
N ALA A 106 43.57 -28.72 4.26
CA ALA A 106 42.65 -27.73 4.80
C ALA A 106 43.01 -26.31 4.34
N GLU A 107 44.29 -25.97 4.33
CA GLU A 107 44.79 -24.68 3.86
C GLU A 107 44.52 -24.48 2.36
N ALA A 108 44.80 -25.49 1.53
CA ALA A 108 44.51 -25.45 0.10
C ALA A 108 43.01 -25.30 -0.20
N LEU A 109 42.14 -26.01 0.54
CA LEU A 109 40.70 -25.84 0.42
C LEU A 109 40.25 -24.43 0.86
N GLY A 110 40.87 -23.89 1.92
CA GLY A 110 40.62 -22.53 2.38
C GLY A 110 40.94 -21.48 1.31
N TYR A 111 42.12 -21.55 0.68
CA TYR A 111 42.48 -20.65 -0.41
C TYR A 111 41.57 -20.80 -1.64
N PHE A 112 41.17 -22.03 -1.97
CA PHE A 112 40.25 -22.29 -3.07
C PHE A 112 38.87 -21.64 -2.84
N LEU A 113 38.31 -21.79 -1.64
CA LEU A 113 37.03 -21.19 -1.28
C LEU A 113 37.12 -19.66 -1.23
N ALA A 114 38.21 -19.09 -0.69
CA ALA A 114 38.44 -17.65 -0.69
C ALA A 114 38.53 -17.08 -2.13
N GLY A 115 39.17 -17.81 -3.05
CA GLY A 115 39.20 -17.44 -4.47
C GLY A 115 37.82 -17.48 -5.12
N ALA A 116 37.01 -18.49 -4.81
CA ALA A 116 35.63 -18.58 -5.30
C ALA A 116 34.75 -17.44 -4.74
N GLU A 117 34.94 -17.09 -3.46
CA GLU A 117 34.25 -15.97 -2.83
C GLU A 117 34.60 -14.63 -3.47
N LEU A 118 35.89 -14.38 -3.74
CA LEU A 118 36.33 -13.20 -4.49
C LEU A 118 35.76 -13.16 -5.91
N GLN A 119 35.62 -14.29 -6.58
CA GLN A 119 35.06 -14.32 -7.93
C GLN A 119 33.54 -14.07 -7.94
N CYS A 120 32.82 -14.48 -6.90
CA CYS A 120 31.38 -14.26 -6.77
C CYS A 120 31.02 -12.88 -6.20
N PHE A 121 31.82 -12.34 -5.28
CA PHE A 121 31.47 -11.14 -4.51
C PHE A 121 32.53 -10.05 -4.52
N GLY A 122 33.71 -10.31 -5.10
CA GLY A 122 34.80 -9.36 -5.11
C GLY A 122 34.56 -8.21 -6.09
N GLU A 123 34.73 -6.99 -5.59
CA GLU A 123 34.84 -5.79 -6.42
C GLU A 123 36.28 -5.65 -6.91
N PHE A 124 36.54 -6.12 -8.13
CA PHE A 124 37.87 -5.98 -8.73
C PHE A 124 38.09 -4.54 -9.19
N ILE A 125 39.27 -4.00 -8.85
CA ILE A 125 39.72 -2.71 -9.37
C ILE A 125 39.83 -2.81 -10.89
N LYS A 126 39.05 -2.00 -11.61
CA LYS A 126 39.20 -1.83 -13.06
C LYS A 126 40.20 -0.71 -13.32
N TYR A 127 41.37 -1.08 -13.81
CA TYR A 127 42.44 -0.12 -14.04
C TYR A 127 42.10 0.87 -15.17
N GLU A 128 41.27 0.48 -16.14
CA GLU A 128 40.85 1.39 -17.22
C GLU A 128 39.98 2.57 -16.72
N GLU A 129 39.30 2.44 -15.59
CA GLU A 129 38.47 3.51 -15.01
C GLU A 129 39.28 4.47 -14.10
N LEU A 130 40.49 4.06 -13.70
CA LEU A 130 41.38 4.81 -12.81
C LEU A 130 42.39 5.69 -13.55
N PHE A 131 42.77 5.29 -14.76
CA PHE A 131 43.60 6.08 -15.66
C PHE A 131 42.68 6.62 -16.77
N GLY A 132 41.92 7.67 -16.46
CA GLY A 132 41.19 8.41 -17.50
C GLY A 132 42.15 8.84 -18.60
N ASP A 133 41.72 8.73 -19.85
CA ASP A 133 42.49 9.05 -21.06
C ASP A 133 43.31 10.34 -20.86
N GLU A 134 44.65 10.20 -20.83
CA GLU A 134 45.59 11.32 -20.95
C GLU A 134 45.41 12.09 -22.26
#